data_AF-R5MI33-F1
#
_entry.id   AF-R5MI33-F1
#
_cell.length_a   1.000
_cell.length_b   1.000
_cell.length_c   1.000
_cell.angle_alpha   90.00
_cell.angle_beta   90.00
_cell.angle_gamma   90.00
#
_symmetry.space_group_name_H-M   'P 1'
#
loop_
_entity.id
_entity.type
_entity.pdbx_description
1 polymer ?
#
loop_
_entity_poly.entity_id
_entity_poly.type
_entity_poly.pdbx_seq_one_letter_code
_entity_poly.pdbx_strand_id
1 'polypeptide(L)' 'MAETFFISMLIIAISLILLCIKIILLKNGKFASPHVGDNPGLRKNKIHCVMDEDREERRKRAVRLDKNK' A
#
# COMPACT_ATOMS: atom_id res chain seq x y z
N MET A 1 -34.84 -7.59 18.35
CA MET A 1 -33.48 -7.40 18.93
C MET A 1 -32.55 -8.58 18.67
N ALA A 2 -32.97 -9.82 18.95
CA ALA A 2 -32.14 -11.00 18.67
C ALA A 2 -32.00 -11.30 17.16
N GLU A 3 -33.07 -11.15 16.38
CA GLU A 3 -33.06 -11.41 14.93
C GLU A 3 -32.03 -10.57 14.18
N THR A 4 -31.96 -9.27 14.49
CA THR A 4 -30.96 -8.35 13.92
C THR A 4 -29.53 -8.76 14.29
N PHE A 5 -29.34 -9.40 15.43
CA PHE A 5 -28.05 -9.90 15.91
C PHE A 5 -27.60 -11.14 15.12
N PHE A 6 -28.53 -12.05 14.82
CA PHE A 6 -28.23 -13.22 13.98
C PHE A 6 -27.93 -12.81 12.54
N ILE A 7 -28.69 -11.85 11.99
CA ILE A 7 -28.46 -11.34 10.64
C ILE A 7 -27.10 -10.64 10.55
N SER A 8 -26.71 -9.82 11.54
CA SER A 8 -25.40 -9.16 11.54
C SER A 8 -24.24 -10.15 11.65
N MET A 9 -24.35 -11.17 12.51
CA MET A 9 -23.35 -12.24 12.62
C MET A 9 -23.20 -13.02 11.31
N LEU A 10 -24.30 -13.31 10.61
CA LEU A 10 -24.28 -14.00 9.31
C LEU A 10 -23.53 -13.16 8.26
N ILE A 11 -23.81 -11.86 8.18
CA ILE A 11 -23.17 -10.95 7.22
C ILE A 11 -21.65 -10.87 7.48
N ILE A 12 -21.23 -10.75 8.73
CA ILE A 12 -19.81 -10.72 9.12
C ILE A 12 -19.13 -12.04 8.75
N ALA A 13 -19.77 -13.17 9.02
CA ALA A 13 -19.23 -14.48 8.67
C ALA A 13 -19.01 -14.62 7.15
N ILE A 14 -19.99 -14.23 6.33
CA ILE A 14 -19.88 -14.28 4.87
C ILE A 14 -18.74 -13.37 4.37
N SER A 15 -18.62 -12.16 4.91
CA SER A 15 -17.59 -11.22 4.49
C SER A 15 -16.16 -11.69 4.85
N LEU A 16 -15.99 -12.34 6.01
CA LEU A 16 -14.73 -13.00 6.36
C LEU A 16 -14.40 -14.17 5.42
N ILE A 17 -15.38 -14.99 5.07
CA ILE A 17 -15.19 -16.10 4.11
C ILE A 17 -14.75 -15.56 2.75
N LEU A 18 -15.42 -14.54 2.23
CA LEU A 18 -15.06 -13.91 0.95
C LEU A 18 -13.65 -13.29 1.00
N LEU A 19 -13.25 -12.70 2.12
CA LEU A 19 -11.90 -12.18 2.32
C LEU A 19 -10.85 -13.31 2.30
N CYS A 20 -11.11 -14.42 2.99
CA CYS A 20 -10.24 -15.59 3.02
C CYS A 20 -10.10 -16.23 1.63
N ILE A 21 -11.20 -16.36 0.90
CA ILE A 21 -11.20 -16.87 -0.49
C ILE A 21 -10.31 -15.98 -1.37
N LYS A 22 -10.42 -14.65 -1.23
CA LYS A 22 -9.58 -13.71 -1.98
C LYS A 22 -8.09 -13.84 -1.64
N ILE A 23 -7.73 -14.18 -0.40
CA ILE A 23 -6.34 -14.34 0.03
C ILE A 23 -5.78 -15.71 -0.41
N ILE A 24 -6.57 -16.78 -0.33
CA ILE A 24 -6.14 -18.16 -0.61
C ILE A 24 -6.16 -18.48 -2.12
N LEU A 25 -7.15 -17.98 -2.87
CA LEU A 25 -7.28 -18.28 -4.31
C LEU A 25 -6.41 -17.38 -5.19
N LEU A 26 -6.07 -16.15 -4.78
CA LEU A 26 -5.07 -15.37 -5.52
C LEU A 26 -3.68 -15.97 -5.22
N LYS A 27 -3.06 -16.55 -6.24
CA LYS A 27 -1.78 -17.28 -6.20
C LYS A 27 -0.55 -16.49 -5.69
N ASN A 28 -0.74 -15.27 -5.19
CA ASN A 28 0.22 -14.40 -4.49
C ASN A 28 -0.52 -13.41 -3.55
N GLY A 29 -1.58 -13.85 -2.86
CA GLY A 29 -2.48 -13.05 -2.03
C GLY A 29 -1.83 -12.47 -0.78
N LYS A 30 -0.74 -11.71 -0.94
CA LYS A 30 -0.19 -10.86 0.09
C LYS A 30 -1.05 -9.60 0.13
N PHE A 31 -1.35 -9.11 1.33
CA PHE A 31 -1.82 -7.74 1.47
C PHE A 31 -0.84 -6.82 0.73
N ALA A 32 -1.36 -5.89 -0.06
CA ALA A 32 -0.51 -4.91 -0.74
C ALA A 32 0.41 -4.30 0.31
N SER A 33 1.72 -4.30 0.03
CA SER A 33 2.69 -3.76 0.99
C SER A 33 2.24 -2.34 1.36
N PRO A 34 2.00 -2.04 2.65
CA PRO A 34 1.72 -0.68 3.08
C PRO A 34 2.93 0.25 2.87
N HIS A 35 4.07 -0.30 2.45
CA HIS A 35 5.24 0.47 2.11
C HIS A 35 5.09 1.11 0.73
N VAL A 36 5.14 2.44 0.71
CA VAL A 36 4.96 3.27 -0.50
C VAL A 36 5.91 2.85 -1.63
N GLY A 37 7.14 2.43 -1.31
CA GLY A 37 8.16 2.02 -2.29
C GLY A 37 7.91 0.64 -2.94
N ASP A 38 7.22 -0.26 -2.25
CA ASP A 38 6.98 -1.62 -2.73
C ASP A 38 5.77 -1.71 -3.66
N ASN A 39 4.89 -0.70 -3.64
CA ASN A 39 3.70 -0.69 -4.48
C ASN A 39 4.07 -0.35 -5.94
N PRO A 40 3.91 -1.29 -6.89
CA PRO A 40 4.20 -1.04 -8.30
C PRO A 40 3.32 0.07 -8.91
N GLY A 41 2.13 0.32 -8.35
CA GLY A 41 1.26 1.41 -8.78
C GLY A 41 1.84 2.79 -8.43
N LEU A 42 2.28 2.98 -7.18
CA LEU A 42 2.93 4.22 -6.73
C LEU A 42 4.26 4.45 -7.46
N ARG A 43 5.01 3.37 -7.73
CA ARG A 43 6.27 3.42 -8.49
C ARG A 43 6.08 3.87 -9.94
N LYS A 44 5.01 3.45 -10.62
CA LYS A 44 4.68 3.92 -11.98
C LYS A 44 4.40 5.43 -12.03
N ASN A 45 3.83 5.95 -10.95
CA ASN A 45 3.51 7.37 -10.82
C ASN A 45 4.69 8.20 -10.28
N LYS A 46 5.88 7.59 -10.12
CA LYS A 46 7.09 8.21 -9.52
C LYS A 46 6.85 8.80 -8.13
N ILE A 47 5.90 8.26 -7.38
CA ILE A 47 5.62 8.71 -6.02
C ILE A 47 6.58 7.97 -5.10
N HIS A 48 7.61 8.68 -4.63
CA HIS A 48 8.58 8.16 -3.67
C HIS A 48 8.21 8.53 -2.23
N CYS A 49 8.82 7.84 -1.29
CA CYS A 49 8.80 8.24 0.12
C CYS A 49 9.36 9.67 0.23
N VAL A 50 8.73 10.52 1.05
CA VAL A 50 9.15 11.93 1.22
C VAL A 50 10.63 12.04 1.62
N MET A 51 11.15 11.08 2.40
CA MET A 51 12.56 11.06 2.80
C MET A 51 13.49 10.73 1.64
N ASP A 52 13.06 9.89 0.70
CA ASP A 52 13.83 9.54 -0.49
C ASP A 52 13.82 10.70 -1.49
N GLU A 53 12.66 11.32 -1.71
CA GLU A 53 12.50 12.54 -2.52
C GLU A 53 13.39 13.67 -1.97
N ASP A 54 13.32 13.94 -0.67
CA ASP A 54 14.17 14.94 0.00
C ASP A 54 15.65 14.62 -0.14
N ARG A 55 16.04 13.34 -0.03
CA ARG A 55 17.43 12.90 -0.17
C ARG A 55 17.94 13.09 -1.60
N GLU A 56 17.11 12.80 -2.60
CA GLU A 56 17.42 13.04 -4.00
C GLU A 56 17.58 14.53 -4.30
N GLU A 57 16.67 15.37 -3.82
CA GLU A 57 16.75 16.82 -4.01
C GLU A 57 17.99 17.41 -3.32
N ARG A 58 18.35 16.93 -2.12
CA ARG A 58 19.61 17.31 -1.46
C ARG A 58 20.84 16.94 -2.28
N ARG A 59 20.90 15.75 -2.86
CA ARG A 59 22.00 15.33 -3.74
C ARG A 59 22.06 16.18 -5.02
N LYS A 60 20.91 16.40 -5.67
CA LYS A 60 20.81 17.27 -6.86
C LYS A 60 21.27 18.69 -6.55
N ARG A 61 20.95 19.21 -5.36
CA ARG A 61 21.42 20.52 -4.90
C ARG A 61 22.94 20.54 -4.70
N ALA A 62 23.52 19.53 -4.04
CA ALA A 62 24.97 19.45 -3.84
C ALA A 62 25.74 19.39 -5.17
N VAL A 63 25.29 18.56 -6.13
CA VAL A 63 25.92 18.47 -7.46
C VAL A 63 25.79 19.79 -8.25
N ARG A 64 24.67 20.50 -8.13
CA ARG A 64 24.50 21.82 -8.77
C ARG A 64 25.48 22.86 -8.26
N LEU A 65 25.78 22.84 -6.96
CA LEU A 65 26.71 23.77 -6.34
C LEU A 65 28.16 23.50 -6.78
N ASP A 66 28.53 22.22 -6.94
CA ASP A 66 29.85 21.82 -7.42
C ASP A 66 30.09 22.23 -8.88
N LYS A 67 29.09 22.06 -9.76
CA LYS A 67 29.19 22.45 -11.17
C LYS A 67 29.25 23.97 -11.42
N ASN A 68 28.86 24.78 -10.46
CA ASN A 68 28.83 26.24 -10.59
C ASN A 68 30.06 26.92 -9.96
N LYS A 69 31.07 26.13 -9.60
CA LYS A 69 32.36 26.56 -9.07
C LYS A 69 33.44 26.34 -10.12
#